data_AF-A0A3B9FVG9-F1
#
_entry.id   AF-A0A3B9FVG9-F1
#
_cell.length_a   1.000
_cell.length_b   1.000
_cell.length_c   1.000
_cell.angle_alpha   90.00
_cell.angle_beta   90.00
_cell.angle_gamma   90.00
#
_symmetry.space_group_name_H-M   'P 1'
#
loop_
_entity.id
_entity.type
_entity.pdbx_description
1 polymer ?
#
loop_
_entity_poly.entity_id
_entity_poly.type
_entity_poly.pdbx_seq_one_letter_code
_entity_poly.pdbx_strand_id
1 'polypeptide(L)'
;MNRWILLLLCMFSLMACKRTRDEKVLASVMCDCAQPVVQWEAHLKSDPSTLNQGAVIERDLRACLEDQKVRFAPYVEDTAFVYSVADRVNEECPEVNTVVNAMLLILAGKR
;
A
#
# COMPACT_ATOMS: atom_id res chain seq x y z
N MET A 1 20.54 14.15 33.90
CA MET A 1 19.66 13.80 32.76
C MET A 1 18.35 13.28 33.34
N ASN A 2 17.23 13.97 33.09
CA ASN A 2 15.97 13.75 33.83
C ASN A 2 15.32 12.42 33.36
N ARG A 3 14.93 11.52 34.28
CA ARG A 3 14.35 10.18 33.96
C ARG A 3 13.15 10.28 32.99
N TRP A 4 12.38 11.36 33.09
CA TRP A 4 11.26 11.66 32.21
C TRP A 4 11.64 11.91 30.75
N ILE A 5 12.79 12.55 30.51
CA ILE A 5 13.29 12.81 29.15
C ILE A 5 13.72 11.48 28.48
N LEU A 6 14.34 10.59 29.26
CA LEU A 6 14.74 9.25 28.79
C LEU A 6 13.52 8.39 28.41
N LEU A 7 12.45 8.42 29.21
CA LEU A 7 11.21 7.70 28.91
C LEU A 7 10.52 8.23 27.65
N LEU A 8 10.44 9.56 27.50
CA LEU A 8 9.87 10.18 26.30
C LEU A 8 10.64 9.80 25.03
N LEU A 9 11.98 9.89 25.06
CA LEU A 9 12.84 9.51 23.92
C LEU A 9 12.65 8.04 23.52
N CYS A 10 12.53 7.14 24.50
CA CYS A 10 12.24 5.72 24.22
C CYS A 10 10.88 5.53 23.54
N MET A 11 9.83 6.24 24.00
CA MET A 11 8.49 6.13 23.39
C MET A 11 8.47 6.66 21.95
N PHE A 12 9.12 7.80 21.68
CA PHE A 12 9.24 8.33 20.32
C PHE A 12 10.01 7.36 19.40
N SER A 13 11.09 6.77 19.89
CA SER A 13 11.87 5.78 19.13
C SER A 13 11.05 4.53 18.80
N LEU A 14 10.25 4.05 19.74
CA LEU A 14 9.36 2.90 19.54
C LEU A 14 8.24 3.21 18.53
N MET A 15 7.64 4.39 18.59
CA MET A 15 6.62 4.83 17.63
C MET A 15 7.19 4.98 16.21
N ALA A 16 8.38 5.59 16.07
CA ALA A 16 9.04 5.73 14.78
C ALA A 16 9.40 4.36 14.20
N CYS A 17 9.93 3.44 15.02
CA CYS A 17 10.27 2.09 14.59
C CYS A 17 9.03 1.29 14.15
N LYS A 18 7.91 1.44 14.88
CA LYS A 18 6.63 0.83 14.50
C LYS A 18 6.13 1.41 13.17
N ARG A 19 6.16 2.73 12.99
CA ARG A 19 5.71 3.40 11.76
C ARG A 19 6.47 2.89 10.55
N THR A 20 7.80 2.88 10.60
CA THR A 20 8.64 2.40 9.50
C THR A 20 8.45 0.92 9.20
N ARG A 21 8.18 0.09 10.23
CA ARG A 21 7.79 -1.30 10.00
C ARG A 21 6.46 -1.38 9.26
N ASP A 22 5.45 -0.64 9.70
CA ASP A 22 4.12 -0.66 9.11
C ASP A 22 4.14 -0.14 7.66
N GLU A 23 4.97 0.87 7.35
CA GLU A 23 5.22 1.34 5.97
C GLU A 23 5.72 0.20 5.06
N LYS A 24 6.74 -0.54 5.52
CA LYS A 24 7.32 -1.66 4.76
C LYS A 24 6.31 -2.79 4.55
N VAL A 25 5.56 -3.13 5.61
CA VAL A 25 4.55 -4.19 5.51
C VAL A 25 3.46 -3.78 4.53
N LEU A 26 2.97 -2.54 4.61
CA LEU A 26 1.93 -2.08 3.70
C LEU A 26 2.43 -2.00 2.26
N ALA A 27 3.66 -1.51 2.02
CA ALA A 27 4.25 -1.47 0.68
C ALA A 27 4.33 -2.87 0.05
N SER A 28 4.87 -3.86 0.78
CA SER A 28 4.93 -5.25 0.33
C SER A 28 3.54 -5.81 -0.01
N VAL A 29 2.54 -5.57 0.84
CA VAL A 29 1.19 -6.05 0.59
C VAL A 29 0.55 -5.35 -0.62
N MET A 30 0.82 -4.06 -0.83
CA MET A 30 0.34 -3.34 -2.02
C MET A 30 0.96 -3.92 -3.31
N CYS A 31 2.25 -4.27 -3.28
CA CYS A 31 2.88 -4.99 -4.39
C CYS A 31 2.16 -6.32 -4.66
N ASP A 32 1.94 -7.13 -3.62
CA ASP A 32 1.27 -8.44 -3.74
C ASP A 32 -0.18 -8.32 -4.25
N CYS A 33 -0.96 -7.36 -3.74
CA CYS A 33 -2.34 -7.11 -4.17
C CYS A 33 -2.43 -6.80 -5.67
N ALA A 34 -1.43 -6.10 -6.22
CA ALA A 34 -1.44 -5.60 -7.59
C ALA A 34 -0.78 -6.52 -8.63
N GLN A 35 0.00 -7.52 -8.19
CA GLN A 35 0.63 -8.50 -9.10
C GLN A 35 -0.36 -9.16 -10.08
N PRO A 36 -1.59 -9.56 -9.70
CA PRO A 36 -2.56 -10.11 -10.64
C PRO A 36 -2.93 -9.15 -11.78
N VAL A 37 -2.96 -7.84 -11.52
CA VAL A 37 -3.24 -6.82 -12.55
C VAL A 37 -2.10 -6.75 -13.56
N VAL A 38 -0.86 -6.71 -13.07
CA VAL A 38 0.35 -6.68 -13.92
C VAL A 38 0.42 -7.93 -14.79
N GLN A 39 0.16 -9.10 -14.21
CA GLN A 39 0.16 -10.38 -14.92
C GLN A 39 -0.92 -10.42 -15.99
N TRP A 40 -2.13 -9.94 -15.69
CA TRP A 40 -3.21 -9.86 -16.66
C TRP A 40 -2.94 -8.86 -17.78
N GLU A 41 -2.43 -7.67 -17.47
CA GLU A 41 -2.05 -6.69 -18.49
C GLU A 41 -1.00 -7.25 -19.45
N ALA A 42 -0.01 -7.98 -18.92
CA ALA A 42 0.98 -8.68 -19.73
C ALA A 42 0.31 -9.76 -20.61
N HIS A 43 -0.62 -10.53 -20.07
CA HIS A 43 -1.31 -11.59 -20.79
C HIS A 43 -2.27 -11.07 -21.86
N LEU A 44 -2.94 -9.94 -21.63
CA LEU A 44 -3.83 -9.28 -22.60
C LEU A 44 -3.12 -8.93 -23.91
N LYS A 45 -1.84 -8.57 -23.84
CA LYS A 45 -1.04 -8.26 -25.03
C LYS A 45 -0.87 -9.48 -25.94
N SER A 46 -0.87 -10.68 -25.36
CA SER A 46 -0.75 -11.96 -26.08
C SER A 46 -2.10 -12.63 -26.38
N ASP A 47 -3.10 -12.44 -25.52
CA ASP A 47 -4.42 -13.04 -25.63
C ASP A 47 -5.55 -12.06 -25.23
N PRO A 48 -6.09 -11.30 -26.20
CA PRO A 48 -7.18 -10.37 -25.97
C PRO A 48 -8.49 -11.02 -25.50
N SER A 49 -8.64 -12.34 -25.61
CA SER A 49 -9.85 -13.05 -25.16
C SER A 49 -10.02 -13.00 -23.64
N THR A 50 -8.94 -12.72 -22.91
CA THR A 50 -8.91 -12.57 -21.45
C THR A 50 -9.41 -11.21 -20.95
N LEU A 51 -9.88 -10.32 -21.82
CA LEU A 51 -10.44 -9.01 -21.44
C LEU A 51 -11.59 -9.13 -20.43
N ASN A 52 -12.40 -10.18 -20.54
CA ASN A 52 -13.51 -10.46 -19.62
C ASN A 52 -13.05 -10.79 -18.19
N GLN A 53 -11.78 -11.13 -17.97
CA GLN A 53 -11.22 -11.41 -16.65
C GLN A 53 -10.92 -10.11 -15.86
N GLY A 54 -10.90 -8.96 -16.53
CA GLY A 54 -10.59 -7.67 -15.88
C GLY A 54 -11.52 -7.33 -14.72
N ALA A 55 -12.82 -7.64 -14.83
CA ALA A 55 -13.79 -7.40 -13.75
C ALA A 55 -13.53 -8.27 -12.51
N VAL A 56 -13.03 -9.50 -12.70
CA VAL A 56 -12.67 -10.40 -11.59
C VAL A 56 -11.44 -9.85 -10.87
N ILE A 57 -10.44 -9.45 -11.64
CA ILE A 57 -9.18 -8.91 -11.11
C ILE A 57 -9.42 -7.59 -10.37
N GLU A 58 -10.23 -6.69 -10.92
CA GLU A 58 -10.61 -5.44 -10.24
C GLU A 58 -11.29 -5.70 -8.90
N ARG A 59 -12.21 -6.67 -8.85
CA ARG A 59 -12.91 -7.05 -7.62
C ARG A 59 -11.94 -7.58 -6.57
N ASP A 60 -11.04 -8.48 -6.96
CA ASP A 60 -10.10 -9.13 -6.04
C ASP A 60 -9.08 -8.11 -5.51
N LEU A 61 -8.62 -7.21 -6.38
CA LEU A 61 -7.80 -6.06 -6.03
C LEU A 61 -8.48 -5.14 -5.01
N ARG A 62 -9.74 -4.77 -5.25
CA ARG A 62 -10.54 -3.95 -4.35
C ARG A 62 -10.74 -4.62 -2.99
N ALA A 63 -10.99 -5.93 -2.97
CA ALA A 63 -11.12 -6.68 -1.72
C ALA A 63 -9.82 -6.67 -0.92
N CYS A 64 -8.67 -6.84 -1.58
CA CYS A 64 -7.35 -6.76 -0.96
C CYS A 64 -7.10 -5.40 -0.30
N LEU A 65 -7.47 -4.31 -0.99
CA LEU A 65 -7.35 -2.96 -0.46
C LEU A 65 -8.24 -2.67 0.74
N GLU A 66 -9.52 -3.08 0.69
CA GLU A 66 -10.44 -2.85 1.80
C GLU A 66 -10.00 -3.60 3.06
N ASP A 67 -9.42 -4.81 2.92
CA ASP A 67 -8.80 -5.52 4.04
C ASP A 67 -7.62 -4.73 4.64
N GLN A 68 -6.75 -4.17 3.79
CA GLN A 68 -5.62 -3.38 4.27
C GLN A 68 -6.05 -2.05 4.90
N LYS A 69 -7.13 -1.44 4.41
CA LYS A 69 -7.71 -0.23 4.99
C LYS A 69 -8.15 -0.45 6.44
N VAL A 70 -8.74 -1.62 6.74
CA VAL A 70 -9.12 -1.99 8.11
C VAL A 70 -7.86 -2.23 8.97
N ARG A 71 -6.89 -2.98 8.45
CA ARG A 71 -5.67 -3.35 9.17
C ARG A 71 -4.77 -2.15 9.51
N PHE A 72 -4.68 -1.19 8.59
CA PHE A 72 -3.87 0.02 8.71
C PHE A 72 -4.70 1.28 8.97
N ALA A 73 -5.92 1.13 9.48
CA ALA A 73 -6.84 2.22 9.81
C ALA A 73 -6.19 3.45 10.50
N PRO A 74 -5.22 3.30 11.42
CA PRO A 74 -4.56 4.45 12.07
C PRO A 74 -3.78 5.36 11.11
N TYR A 75 -3.47 4.92 9.89
CA TYR A 75 -2.60 5.62 8.96
C TYR A 75 -3.28 6.06 7.65
N VAL A 76 -4.52 5.62 7.40
CA VAL A 76 -5.23 5.86 6.13
C VAL A 76 -5.47 7.36 5.87
N GLU A 77 -5.56 8.16 6.94
CA GLU A 77 -5.70 9.63 6.87
C GLU A 77 -4.36 10.38 7.01
N ASP A 78 -3.26 9.68 7.33
CA ASP A 78 -1.93 10.27 7.41
C ASP A 78 -1.31 10.32 6.01
N THR A 79 -1.48 11.47 5.35
CA THR A 79 -0.96 11.69 3.99
C THR A 79 0.55 11.46 3.88
N ALA A 80 1.32 11.78 4.91
CA ALA A 80 2.77 11.58 4.89
C ALA A 80 3.12 10.08 4.95
N PHE A 81 2.36 9.30 5.71
CA PHE A 81 2.47 7.84 5.70
C PHE A 81 2.11 7.29 4.30
N VAL A 82 1.00 7.74 3.72
CA VAL A 82 0.58 7.29 2.38
C VAL A 82 1.64 7.59 1.31
N TYR A 83 2.21 8.79 1.29
CA TYR A 83 3.29 9.12 0.35
C TYR A 83 4.53 8.25 0.57
N SER A 84 4.94 8.03 1.82
CA SER A 84 6.09 7.17 2.12
C SER A 84 5.91 5.73 1.65
N VAL A 85 4.67 5.21 1.69
CA VAL A 85 4.33 3.89 1.15
C VAL A 85 4.35 3.90 -0.38
N ALA A 86 3.84 4.96 -1.03
CA ALA A 86 3.91 5.11 -2.48
C ALA A 86 5.36 5.12 -2.99
N ASP A 87 6.24 5.86 -2.32
CA ASP A 87 7.67 5.89 -2.66
C ASP A 87 8.30 4.50 -2.53
N ARG A 88 8.00 3.76 -1.47
CA ARG A 88 8.47 2.38 -1.29
C ARG A 88 7.96 1.43 -2.36
N VAL A 89 6.67 1.52 -2.73
CA VAL A 89 6.10 0.70 -3.81
C VAL A 89 6.83 0.99 -5.12
N ASN A 90 7.15 2.26 -5.41
CA ASN A 90 7.91 2.63 -6.61
C ASN A 90 9.33 2.05 -6.63
N GLU A 91 9.95 1.88 -5.45
CA GLU A 91 11.26 1.26 -5.31
C GLU A 91 11.20 -0.28 -5.37
N GLU A 92 10.21 -0.89 -4.72
CA GLU A 92 10.11 -2.35 -4.51
C GLU A 92 9.43 -3.07 -5.69
N CYS A 93 8.44 -2.46 -6.32
CA CYS A 93 7.67 -3.04 -7.44
C CYS A 93 7.29 -1.95 -8.48
N PRO A 94 8.25 -1.42 -9.25
CA PRO A 94 8.02 -0.32 -10.20
C PRO A 94 6.98 -0.62 -11.29
N GLU A 95 6.77 -1.89 -11.63
CA GLU A 95 5.77 -2.36 -12.59
C GLU A 95 4.33 -2.15 -12.12
N VAL A 96 4.14 -1.91 -10.83
CA VAL A 96 2.84 -1.71 -10.17
C VAL A 96 2.47 -0.21 -10.03
N ASN A 97 3.41 0.70 -10.30
CA ASN A 97 3.34 2.15 -10.03
C ASN A 97 2.03 2.83 -10.49
N THR A 98 1.57 2.57 -11.73
CA THR A 98 0.38 3.23 -12.28
C THR A 98 -0.92 2.78 -11.63
N VAL A 99 -1.01 1.51 -11.24
CA VAL A 99 -2.21 0.90 -10.64
C VAL A 99 -2.29 1.25 -9.16
N VAL A 100 -1.17 1.16 -8.44
CA VAL A 100 -1.15 1.45 -7.01
C VAL A 100 -1.21 2.94 -6.71
N ASN A 101 -0.67 3.83 -7.55
CA ASN A 101 -0.85 5.28 -7.34
C ASN A 101 -2.32 5.71 -7.45
N ALA A 102 -3.10 5.16 -8.38
CA ALA A 102 -4.54 5.41 -8.44
C ALA A 102 -5.28 4.85 -7.21
N MET A 103 -4.83 3.72 -6.69
CA MET A 103 -5.43 3.04 -5.52
C MET A 103 -5.08 3.72 -4.18
N LEU A 104 -3.84 4.20 -4.02
CA LEU A 104 -3.42 4.99 -2.87
C LEU A 104 -4.15 6.34 -2.82
N LEU A 105 -4.45 6.94 -3.98
CA LEU A 105 -5.33 8.12 -4.06
C LEU A 105 -6.79 7.81 -3.65
N ILE A 106 -7.29 6.60 -3.91
CA ILE A 106 -8.61 6.15 -3.43
C ILE A 106 -8.60 5.90 -1.91
N LEU A 107 -7.51 5.33 -1.38
CA LEU A 107 -7.34 5.14 0.06
C LEU A 107 -7.17 6.47 0.82
N ALA A 108 -6.41 7.42 0.25
CA ALA A 108 -6.24 8.78 0.78
C ALA A 108 -7.44 9.70 0.51
N GLY A 109 -8.33 9.30 -0.40
CA GLY A 109 -9.53 10.03 -0.78
C GLY A 109 -10.55 10.05 0.36
N LYS A 110 -10.67 11.22 1.00
CA LYS A 110 -11.75 11.57 1.92
C LYS A 110 -13.13 11.26 1.33
N ARG A 111 -14.04 10.78 2.19
CA ARG A 111 -15.46 11.15 2.06
C ARG A 111 -15.64 12.62 2.39
#